data_AF-A0A1M6N7N4-F1
#
_entry.id   AF-A0A1M6N7N4-F1
#
_cell.length_a   1.000
_cell.length_b   1.000
_cell.length_c   1.000
_cell.angle_alpha   90.00
_cell.angle_beta   90.00
_cell.angle_gamma   90.00
#
_symmetry.space_group_name_H-M   'P 1'
#
loop_
_entity.id
_entity.type
_entity.pdbx_description
1 polymer ?
#
loop_
_entity_poly.entity_id
_entity_poly.type
_entity_poly.pdbx_seq_one_letter_code
_entity_poly.pdbx_strand_id
1 'polypeptide(L)'
;MALTLYLTVNFWLGGVPLYCAEGSSCDIVQQSRWGTFLGLPTAFWGFWVYATLAFIAFKVRNPERHWKSAWFISALGLGYSVYLTMVSVFVIDAVCFYCLISLSLITVTFGIIVSQRPEGMQKFKLKTWVAETVVVALVFVGGMHLHYSGVFDPAAGPKDPYLVGLAKHLSKKDAVLYGAFW
;
A
#
# COMPACT_ATOMS: atom_id res chain seq x y z
N MET A 1 -5.34 -3.58 -11.99
CA MET A 1 -5.04 -5.04 -12.11
C MET A 1 -3.77 -5.31 -12.91
N ALA A 2 -3.63 -4.86 -14.16
CA ALA A 2 -2.43 -5.14 -14.97
C ALA A 2 -1.12 -4.65 -14.32
N LEU A 3 -1.10 -3.43 -13.79
CA LEU A 3 0.08 -2.84 -13.13
C LEU A 3 0.52 -3.61 -11.87
N THR A 4 -0.43 -3.96 -11.01
CA THR A 4 -0.16 -4.72 -9.77
C THR A 4 0.29 -6.14 -10.06
N LEU A 5 -0.30 -6.77 -11.09
CA LEU A 5 0.09 -8.10 -11.54
C LEU A 5 1.51 -8.09 -12.10
N TYR A 6 1.84 -7.12 -12.96
CA TYR A 6 3.18 -6.95 -13.51
C TYR A 6 4.24 -6.83 -12.40
N LEU A 7 4.02 -5.97 -11.41
CA LEU A 7 4.95 -5.79 -10.28
C LEU A 7 5.08 -7.06 -9.41
N THR A 8 3.97 -7.76 -9.17
CA THR A 8 3.98 -9.00 -8.38
C THR A 8 4.78 -10.10 -9.09
N VAL A 9 4.59 -10.23 -10.40
CA VAL A 9 5.32 -11.19 -11.24
C VAL A 9 6.80 -10.84 -11.30
N ASN A 10 7.15 -9.56 -11.45
CA ASN A 10 8.54 -9.12 -11.46
C ASN A 10 9.25 -9.39 -10.12
N PHE A 11 8.56 -9.16 -9.00
CA PHE A 11 9.08 -9.48 -7.67
C PHE A 11 9.40 -10.98 -7.52
N TRP A 12 8.51 -11.86 -8.01
CA TRP A 12 8.72 -13.31 -7.96
C TRP A 12 9.81 -13.80 -8.92
N LEU A 13 9.98 -13.14 -10.07
CA LEU A 13 10.99 -13.49 -11.07
C LEU A 13 12.37 -12.86 -10.78
N GLY A 14 12.51 -12.03 -9.74
CA GLY A 14 13.73 -11.28 -9.48
C GLY A 14 14.06 -10.26 -10.57
N GLY A 15 13.08 -9.86 -11.38
CA GLY A 15 13.27 -8.91 -12.48
C GLY A 15 13.24 -7.47 -11.99
N VAL A 16 14.11 -6.63 -12.54
CA VAL A 16 14.04 -5.17 -12.38
C VAL A 16 12.84 -4.62 -13.18
N PRO A 17 11.88 -3.92 -12.53
CA PRO A 17 10.75 -3.32 -13.25
C PRO A 17 11.25 -2.23 -14.22
N LEU A 18 10.56 -2.05 -15.34
CA LEU A 18 10.84 -0.95 -16.26
C LEU A 18 10.77 0.41 -15.52
N TYR A 19 11.77 1.28 -15.65
CA TYR A 19 11.90 2.52 -14.84
C TYR A 19 12.17 2.34 -13.34
N CYS A 20 12.51 1.13 -12.90
CA CYS A 20 12.99 0.81 -11.57
C CYS A 20 14.34 0.09 -11.72
N ALA A 21 15.38 0.85 -12.11
CA ALA A 21 16.74 0.32 -12.19
C ALA A 21 17.22 -0.12 -10.79
N GLU A 22 18.11 -1.11 -10.72
CA GLU A 22 18.79 -1.52 -9.48
C GLU A 22 19.43 -0.28 -8.81
N GLY A 23 19.11 -0.05 -7.54
CA GLY A 23 19.58 1.13 -6.79
C GLY A 23 18.81 2.43 -7.06
N SER A 24 17.73 2.41 -7.83
CA SER A 24 16.84 3.58 -8.00
C SER A 24 15.96 3.82 -6.76
N SER A 25 15.41 5.03 -6.63
CA SER A 25 14.46 5.38 -5.57
C SER A 25 13.25 4.44 -5.48
N CYS A 26 12.83 3.85 -6.60
CA CYS A 26 11.75 2.87 -6.65
C CYS A 26 12.16 1.53 -6.00
N ASP A 27 13.41 1.10 -6.21
CA ASP A 27 13.95 -0.15 -5.65
C ASP A 27 14.12 -0.03 -4.13
N ILE A 28 14.63 1.12 -3.66
CA ILE A 28 14.74 1.45 -2.23
C ILE A 28 13.36 1.40 -1.55
N VAL A 29 12.31 1.95 -2.18
CA VAL A 29 10.95 1.93 -1.63
C VAL A 29 10.37 0.52 -1.61
N GLN A 30 10.57 -0.28 -2.67
CA GLN A 30 10.05 -1.66 -2.73
C GLN A 30 10.77 -2.63 -1.78
N GLN A 31 12.07 -2.45 -1.57
CA GLN A 31 12.84 -3.24 -0.60
C GLN A 31 12.69 -2.72 0.85
N SER A 32 12.01 -1.59 1.04
CA SER A 32 11.78 -1.04 2.37
C SER A 32 10.79 -1.90 3.17
N ARG A 33 10.75 -1.66 4.49
CA ARG A 33 9.80 -2.29 5.41
C ARG A 33 8.34 -2.12 4.98
N TRP A 34 8.01 -1.02 4.29
CA TRP A 34 6.67 -0.73 3.82
C TRP A 34 6.37 -1.34 2.44
N GLY A 35 7.38 -1.88 1.74
CA GLY A 35 7.21 -2.58 0.47
C GLY A 35 6.56 -3.97 0.63
N THR A 36 6.70 -4.57 1.81
CA THR A 36 6.06 -5.84 2.19
C THR A 36 5.01 -5.60 3.28
N PHE A 37 3.87 -6.27 3.17
CA PHE A 37 2.79 -6.27 4.16
C PHE A 37 2.39 -7.72 4.47
N LEU A 38 2.50 -8.12 5.75
CA LEU A 38 2.30 -9.49 6.23
C LEU A 38 3.14 -10.55 5.47
N GLY A 39 4.38 -10.20 5.12
CA GLY A 39 5.30 -11.09 4.38
C GLY A 39 5.02 -11.18 2.88
N LEU A 40 4.01 -10.47 2.36
CA LEU A 40 3.69 -10.41 0.93
C LEU A 40 3.94 -9.01 0.34
N PRO A 41 4.26 -8.87 -0.95
CA PRO A 41 4.43 -7.57 -1.57
C PRO A 41 3.16 -6.72 -1.47
N THR A 42 3.29 -5.43 -1.19
CA THR A 42 2.16 -4.49 -1.21
C THR A 42 1.41 -4.48 -2.55
N ALA A 43 2.10 -4.79 -3.66
CA ALA A 43 1.49 -4.97 -4.97
C ALA A 43 0.42 -6.08 -4.99
N PHE A 44 0.60 -7.15 -4.22
CA PHE A 44 -0.37 -8.24 -4.10
C PHE A 44 -1.67 -7.79 -3.42
N TRP A 45 -1.55 -6.99 -2.36
CA TRP A 45 -2.70 -6.39 -1.68
C TRP A 45 -3.45 -5.41 -2.58
N GLY A 46 -2.72 -4.61 -3.37
CA GLY A 46 -3.31 -3.76 -4.40
C GLY A 46 -4.12 -4.55 -5.41
N PHE A 47 -3.62 -5.70 -5.87
CA PHE A 47 -4.37 -6.59 -6.76
C PHE A 47 -5.70 -7.06 -6.14
N TRP A 48 -5.69 -7.44 -4.87
CA TRP A 48 -6.90 -7.84 -4.13
C TRP A 48 -7.94 -6.72 -4.04
N VAL A 49 -7.51 -5.49 -3.78
CA VAL A 49 -8.42 -4.32 -3.77
C VAL A 49 -9.08 -4.13 -5.13
N TYR A 50 -8.30 -4.20 -6.22
CA TYR A 50 -8.88 -4.07 -7.57
C TYR A 50 -9.76 -5.27 -7.96
N ALA A 51 -9.40 -6.49 -7.54
CA ALA A 51 -10.18 -7.70 -7.79
C ALA A 51 -11.52 -7.68 -7.05
N THR A 52 -11.55 -7.20 -5.80
CA THR A 52 -12.78 -7.05 -5.02
C THR A 52 -13.69 -5.97 -5.60
N LEU A 53 -13.14 -4.86 -6.09
CA LEU A 53 -13.91 -3.85 -6.83
C LEU A 53 -14.53 -4.43 -8.10
N ALA A 54 -13.78 -5.21 -8.89
CA ALA A 54 -14.30 -5.90 -10.06
C ALA A 54 -15.42 -6.89 -9.68
N PHE A 55 -15.23 -7.67 -8.61
CA PHE A 55 -16.23 -8.61 -8.13
C PHE A 55 -17.54 -7.93 -7.70
N ILE A 56 -17.45 -6.78 -7.02
CA ILE A 56 -18.61 -5.96 -6.66
C ILE A 56 -19.31 -5.47 -7.93
N ALA A 57 -18.54 -5.04 -8.93
CA ALA A 57 -19.07 -4.58 -10.21
C ALA A 57 -19.95 -5.63 -10.90
N PHE A 58 -19.52 -6.90 -10.89
CA PHE A 58 -20.25 -7.99 -11.55
C PHE A 58 -21.36 -8.61 -10.70
N LYS A 59 -21.18 -8.76 -9.39
CA LYS A 59 -22.07 -9.57 -8.54
C LYS A 59 -23.14 -8.76 -7.81
N VAL A 60 -22.90 -7.46 -7.54
CA VAL A 60 -23.84 -6.65 -6.76
C VAL A 60 -24.80 -5.91 -7.69
N ARG A 61 -26.03 -6.45 -7.81
CA ARG A 61 -27.09 -5.89 -8.65
C ARG A 61 -27.85 -4.73 -8.00
N ASN A 62 -27.84 -4.63 -6.67
CA ASN A 62 -28.50 -3.55 -5.93
C ASN A 62 -27.66 -2.27 -6.00
N PRO A 63 -28.16 -1.17 -6.61
CA PRO A 63 -27.37 0.03 -6.87
C PRO A 63 -26.87 0.70 -5.59
N GLU A 64 -27.67 0.72 -4.53
CA GLU A 64 -27.27 1.31 -3.24
C GLU A 64 -26.15 0.52 -2.55
N ARG A 65 -26.27 -0.82 -2.50
CA ARG A 65 -25.28 -1.68 -1.85
C ARG A 65 -23.98 -1.74 -2.65
N HIS A 66 -24.09 -1.72 -3.98
CA HIS A 66 -22.96 -1.64 -4.88
C HIS A 66 -22.16 -0.37 -4.62
N TRP A 67 -22.82 0.80 -4.65
CA TRP A 67 -22.18 2.09 -4.44
C TRP A 67 -21.53 2.19 -3.06
N LYS A 68 -22.24 1.79 -1.99
CA LYS A 68 -21.69 1.82 -0.61
C LYS A 68 -20.45 0.93 -0.45
N SER A 69 -20.49 -0.31 -0.93
CA SER A 69 -19.35 -1.22 -0.82
C SER A 69 -18.16 -0.79 -1.67
N ALA A 70 -18.40 -0.38 -2.92
CA ALA A 70 -17.33 0.12 -3.80
C ALA A 70 -16.67 1.38 -3.22
N TRP A 71 -17.48 2.28 -2.66
CA TRP A 71 -16.98 3.50 -2.02
C TRP A 71 -16.17 3.21 -0.76
N PHE A 72 -16.63 2.29 0.09
CA PHE A 72 -15.90 1.88 1.30
C PHE A 72 -14.51 1.30 0.96
N ILE A 73 -14.46 0.35 0.01
CA ILE A 73 -13.21 -0.29 -0.39
C ILE A 73 -12.26 0.68 -1.08
N SER A 74 -12.78 1.54 -1.96
CA SER A 74 -11.94 2.56 -2.64
C SER A 74 -11.45 3.63 -1.67
N ALA A 75 -12.24 4.06 -0.68
CA ALA A 75 -11.81 4.98 0.36
C ALA A 75 -10.68 4.38 1.23
N LEU A 76 -10.82 3.13 1.65
CA LEU A 76 -9.76 2.42 2.39
C LEU A 76 -8.48 2.27 1.56
N GLY A 77 -8.61 1.86 0.29
CA GLY A 77 -7.48 1.74 -0.62
C GLY A 77 -6.78 3.07 -0.88
N LEU A 78 -7.55 4.16 -1.00
CA LEU A 78 -7.01 5.51 -1.17
C LEU A 78 -6.28 5.99 0.08
N GLY A 79 -6.86 5.79 1.26
CA GLY A 79 -6.21 6.12 2.54
C GLY A 79 -4.88 5.39 2.72
N TYR A 80 -4.84 4.10 2.38
CA TYR A 80 -3.61 3.32 2.40
C TYR A 80 -2.56 3.81 1.40
N SER A 81 -2.96 4.10 0.15
CA SER A 81 -2.05 4.64 -0.87
C SER A 81 -1.48 6.01 -0.49
N VAL A 82 -2.30 6.89 0.08
CA VAL A 82 -1.84 8.20 0.58
C VAL A 82 -0.85 8.01 1.72
N TYR A 83 -1.14 7.12 2.67
CA TYR A 83 -0.23 6.80 3.77
C TYR A 83 1.13 6.30 3.26
N LEU A 84 1.15 5.34 2.35
CA LEU A 84 2.41 4.84 1.78
C LEU A 84 3.19 5.94 1.04
N THR A 85 2.47 6.82 0.34
CA THR A 85 3.11 7.96 -0.36
C THR A 85 3.71 8.95 0.63
N MET A 86 2.98 9.29 1.72
CA MET A 86 3.52 10.14 2.78
C MET A 86 4.75 9.51 3.42
N VAL A 87 4.72 8.23 3.74
CA VAL A 87 5.89 7.53 4.31
C VAL A 87 7.07 7.53 3.33
N SER A 88 6.82 7.30 2.04
CA SER A 88 7.88 7.29 1.02
C SER A 88 8.60 8.64 0.95
N VAL A 89 7.86 9.75 1.02
CA VAL A 89 8.41 11.11 0.94
C VAL A 89 9.04 11.55 2.26
N PHE A 90 8.37 11.35 3.39
CA PHE A 90 8.82 11.89 4.68
C PHE A 90 9.82 11.00 5.43
N VAL A 91 9.78 9.68 5.22
CA VAL A 91 10.59 8.72 5.98
C VAL A 91 11.71 8.13 5.12
N ILE A 92 11.41 7.76 3.88
CA ILE A 92 12.39 7.14 2.97
C ILE A 92 13.14 8.21 2.15
N ASP A 93 12.56 9.41 2.01
CA ASP A 93 13.06 10.50 1.16
C ASP A 93 13.29 10.06 -0.30
N ALA A 94 12.41 9.16 -0.76
CA ALA A 94 12.49 8.53 -2.07
C ALA A 94 11.11 8.50 -2.73
N VAL A 95 11.06 8.86 -4.02
CA VAL A 95 9.82 8.87 -4.79
C VAL A 95 9.78 7.66 -5.70
N CYS A 96 8.77 6.81 -5.53
CA CYS A 96 8.54 5.66 -6.41
C CYS A 96 7.50 6.00 -7.48
N PHE A 97 7.89 5.94 -8.75
CA PHE A 97 7.02 6.22 -9.90
C PHE A 97 5.80 5.29 -9.95
N TYR A 98 6.00 4.01 -9.64
CA TYR A 98 4.91 3.03 -9.58
C TYR A 98 3.91 3.30 -8.45
N CYS A 99 4.38 3.76 -7.29
CA CYS A 99 3.51 4.18 -6.20
C CYS A 99 2.66 5.38 -6.60
N LEU A 100 3.23 6.36 -7.30
CA LEU A 100 2.49 7.51 -7.83
C LEU A 100 1.44 7.09 -8.87
N ILE A 101 1.78 6.18 -9.78
CA ILE A 101 0.79 5.64 -10.73
C ILE A 101 -0.35 4.95 -9.96
N SER A 102 -0.03 4.10 -8.98
CA SER A 102 -1.06 3.44 -8.17
C SER A 102 -1.95 4.43 -7.43
N LEU A 103 -1.37 5.50 -6.87
CA LEU A 103 -2.09 6.58 -6.22
C LEU A 103 -3.02 7.31 -7.21
N SER A 104 -2.56 7.61 -8.43
CA SER A 104 -3.40 8.22 -9.44
C SER A 104 -4.58 7.33 -9.85
N LEU A 105 -4.33 6.02 -10.01
CA LEU A 105 -5.36 5.07 -10.43
C LEU A 105 -6.46 4.92 -9.38
N ILE A 106 -6.10 4.80 -8.10
CA ILE A 106 -7.09 4.69 -7.02
C ILE A 106 -7.85 6.01 -6.84
N THR A 107 -7.19 7.15 -7.02
CA THR A 107 -7.82 8.48 -6.92
C THR A 107 -8.84 8.69 -8.04
N VAL A 108 -8.49 8.33 -9.28
CA VAL A 108 -9.42 8.39 -10.42
C VAL A 108 -10.60 7.46 -10.20
N THR A 109 -10.33 6.22 -9.75
CA THR A 109 -11.39 5.23 -9.46
C THR A 109 -12.35 5.74 -8.38
N PHE A 110 -11.82 6.32 -7.30
CA PHE A 110 -12.61 6.91 -6.23
C PHE A 110 -13.45 8.10 -6.75
N GLY A 111 -12.87 8.97 -7.57
CA GLY A 111 -13.58 10.10 -8.20
C GLY A 111 -14.75 9.66 -9.09
N ILE A 112 -14.56 8.58 -9.85
CA ILE A 112 -15.63 7.97 -10.65
C ILE A 112 -16.75 7.43 -9.75
N ILE A 113 -16.41 6.69 -8.69
CA ILE A 113 -17.42 6.14 -7.75
C ILE A 113 -18.20 7.26 -7.06
N VAL A 114 -17.53 8.35 -6.67
CA VAL A 114 -18.18 9.53 -6.09
C VAL A 114 -19.13 10.20 -7.10
N SER A 115 -18.75 10.26 -8.37
CA SER A 115 -19.56 10.86 -9.44
C SER A 115 -20.76 9.99 -9.83
N GLN A 116 -20.64 8.67 -9.76
CA GLN A 116 -21.72 7.71 -10.02
C GLN A 116 -22.72 7.59 -8.85
N ARG A 117 -22.89 8.65 -8.06
CA ARG A 117 -23.80 8.67 -6.93
C ARG A 117 -25.24 8.45 -7.43
N PRO A 118 -25.93 7.37 -7.01
CA PRO A 118 -27.31 7.14 -7.43
C PRO A 118 -28.24 8.24 -6.88
N GLU A 119 -29.00 8.87 -7.78
CA GLU A 119 -29.88 10.01 -7.50
C GLU A 119 -31.02 9.67 -6.50
N GLY A 120 -31.34 8.39 -6.31
CA GLY A 120 -32.41 7.90 -5.43
C GLY A 120 -32.13 7.92 -3.91
N MET A 121 -30.94 8.33 -3.46
CA MET A 121 -30.54 8.29 -2.04
C MET A 121 -31.05 9.46 -1.20
N GLN A 122 -32.37 9.72 -1.18
CA GLN A 122 -32.95 10.87 -0.45
C GLN A 122 -32.82 10.80 1.08
N LYS A 123 -32.68 9.60 1.68
CA LYS A 123 -32.54 9.42 3.15
C LYS A 123 -31.09 9.21 3.61
N PHE A 124 -30.11 9.32 2.70
CA PHE A 124 -28.74 8.95 3.01
C PHE A 124 -27.97 10.08 3.70
N LYS A 125 -27.54 9.85 4.94
CA LYS A 125 -26.67 10.76 5.70
C LYS A 125 -25.23 10.65 5.20
N LEU A 126 -24.95 11.24 4.02
CA LEU A 126 -23.63 11.21 3.39
C LEU A 126 -22.52 11.67 4.34
N LYS A 127 -22.74 12.75 5.10
CA LYS A 127 -21.73 13.27 6.05
C LYS A 127 -21.35 12.24 7.12
N THR A 128 -22.33 11.55 7.72
CA THR A 128 -22.08 10.53 8.74
C THR A 128 -21.35 9.34 8.13
N TRP A 129 -21.76 8.90 6.95
CA TRP A 129 -21.11 7.80 6.24
C TRP A 129 -19.67 8.14 5.82
N VAL A 130 -19.39 9.38 5.40
CA VAL A 130 -18.02 9.89 5.16
C VAL A 130 -17.21 9.92 6.44
N ALA A 131 -17.78 10.41 7.53
CA ALA A 131 -17.07 10.44 8.80
C ALA A 131 -16.72 9.03 9.26
N GLU A 132 -17.66 8.07 9.19
CA GLU A 132 -17.43 6.67 9.55
C GLU A 132 -16.34 6.04 8.68
N THR A 133 -16.35 6.23 7.37
CA THR A 133 -15.33 5.65 6.49
C THR A 133 -13.96 6.26 6.70
N VAL A 134 -13.89 7.58 6.94
CA VAL A 134 -12.62 8.25 7.30
C VAL A 134 -12.10 7.72 8.63
N VAL A 135 -12.95 7.56 9.65
CA VAL A 135 -12.53 7.00 10.94
C VAL A 135 -12.00 5.58 10.78
N VAL A 136 -12.70 4.71 10.03
CA VAL A 136 -12.20 3.35 9.79
C VAL A 136 -10.89 3.36 9.01
N ALA A 137 -10.75 4.21 7.99
CA ALA A 137 -9.50 4.36 7.24
C ALA A 137 -8.34 4.79 8.14
N LEU A 138 -8.57 5.76 9.02
CA LEU A 138 -7.56 6.23 9.98
C LEU A 138 -7.20 5.16 11.01
N VAL A 139 -8.17 4.40 11.51
CA VAL A 139 -7.91 3.29 12.44
C VAL A 139 -7.11 2.19 11.74
N PHE A 140 -7.47 1.84 10.51
CA PHE A 140 -6.75 0.84 9.71
C PHE A 140 -5.31 1.28 9.42
N VAL A 141 -5.12 2.51 8.95
CA VAL A 141 -3.79 3.08 8.68
C VAL A 141 -2.98 3.22 9.98
N GLY A 142 -3.59 3.64 11.08
CA GLY A 142 -2.95 3.74 12.39
C GLY A 142 -2.51 2.37 12.92
N GLY A 143 -3.37 1.36 12.80
CA GLY A 143 -3.03 -0.03 13.15
C GLY A 143 -1.89 -0.57 12.29
N MET A 144 -1.89 -0.30 10.99
CA MET A 144 -0.77 -0.63 10.11
C MET A 144 0.51 0.10 10.51
N HIS A 145 0.44 1.40 10.83
CA HIS A 145 1.60 2.15 11.29
C HIS A 145 2.19 1.56 12.56
N LEU A 146 1.35 1.15 13.52
CA LEU A 146 1.78 0.49 14.77
C LEU A 146 2.40 -0.89 14.53
N HIS A 147 1.83 -1.67 13.60
CA HIS A 147 2.43 -2.93 13.17
C HIS A 147 3.81 -2.67 12.56
N TYR A 148 3.91 -1.68 11.69
CA TYR A 148 5.18 -1.31 11.08
C TYR A 148 6.15 -0.75 12.12
N SER A 149 5.75 0.06 13.11
CA SER A 149 6.65 0.70 14.07
C SER A 149 7.37 -0.25 15.03
N GLY A 150 7.17 -1.56 14.89
CA GLY A 150 7.89 -2.58 15.66
C GLY A 150 7.34 -2.81 17.07
N VAL A 151 6.15 -2.28 17.39
CA VAL A 151 5.51 -2.46 18.71
C VAL A 151 5.06 -3.92 18.92
N PHE A 152 4.70 -4.60 17.84
CA PHE A 152 4.22 -6.00 17.88
C PHE A 152 5.24 -7.02 17.36
N ASP A 153 6.16 -6.58 16.49
CA ASP A 153 7.21 -7.42 15.93
C ASP A 153 8.56 -6.67 16.04
N PRO A 154 9.48 -7.11 16.91
CA PRO A 154 10.83 -6.54 16.98
C PRO A 154 11.56 -6.58 15.63
N ALA A 155 11.18 -7.49 14.73
CA ALA A 155 11.68 -7.55 13.34
C ALA A 155 11.24 -6.39 12.45
N ALA A 156 10.21 -5.67 12.86
CA ALA A 156 9.77 -4.45 12.23
C ALA A 156 10.32 -3.20 12.93
N GLY A 157 11.20 -3.31 13.93
CA GLY A 157 11.82 -2.17 14.63
C GLY A 157 12.73 -1.30 13.75
N PRO A 158 13.11 -0.10 14.22
CA PRO A 158 14.11 0.72 13.53
C PRO A 158 15.49 0.06 13.59
N LYS A 159 16.09 -0.18 12.41
CA LYS A 159 17.41 -0.81 12.25
C LYS A 159 18.46 -0.20 13.18
N ASP A 160 19.02 -1.03 14.06
CA ASP A 160 20.12 -0.61 14.93
C ASP A 160 21.32 -0.11 14.08
N PRO A 161 21.71 1.18 14.19
CA PRO A 161 22.83 1.74 13.43
C PRO A 161 24.14 0.98 13.62
N TYR A 162 24.35 0.40 14.80
CA TYR A 162 25.53 -0.41 15.11
C TYR A 162 25.54 -1.71 14.32
N LEU A 163 24.41 -2.42 14.26
CA LEU A 163 24.30 -3.69 13.52
C LEU A 163 24.44 -3.47 12.01
N VAL A 164 23.91 -2.36 11.48
CA VAL A 164 24.10 -1.97 10.07
C VAL A 164 25.58 -1.65 9.79
N GLY A 165 26.25 -0.92 10.68
CA GLY A 165 27.67 -0.62 10.58
C GLY A 165 28.54 -1.89 10.61
N LEU A 166 28.22 -2.82 11.51
CA LEU A 166 28.88 -4.12 11.64
C LEU A 166 28.69 -4.97 10.39
N ALA A 167 27.46 -5.07 9.86
CA ALA A 167 27.18 -5.82 8.64
C ALA A 167 27.97 -5.27 7.44
N LYS A 168 28.05 -3.94 7.29
CA LYS A 168 28.87 -3.30 6.24
C LYS A 168 30.36 -3.59 6.40
N HIS A 169 30.88 -3.60 7.63
CA HIS A 169 32.28 -3.89 7.90
C HIS A 169 32.62 -5.37 7.62
N LEU A 170 31.73 -6.29 7.99
CA LEU A 170 31.89 -7.72 7.75
C LEU A 170 31.81 -8.06 6.25
N SER A 171 30.87 -7.46 5.52
CA SER A 171 30.75 -7.64 4.06
C SER A 171 32.01 -7.19 3.32
N LYS A 172 32.67 -6.10 3.76
CA LYS A 172 33.97 -5.68 3.21
C LYS A 172 35.12 -6.67 3.47
N LYS A 173 34.95 -7.60 4.40
CA LYS A 173 35.94 -8.63 4.77
C LYS A 173 35.51 -10.04 4.30
N ASP A 174 34.59 -10.13 3.34
CA ASP A 174 34.01 -11.39 2.86
C ASP A 174 33.39 -12.25 3.97
N ALA A 175 32.90 -11.61 5.04
CA ALA A 175 32.24 -12.27 6.15
C ALA A 175 30.73 -11.94 6.16
N VAL A 176 29.90 -12.96 6.40
CA VAL A 176 28.44 -12.84 6.46
C VAL A 176 27.97 -12.77 7.91
N LEU A 177 27.14 -11.78 8.24
CA LEU A 177 26.48 -11.69 9.55
C LEU A 177 25.23 -12.58 9.52
N TYR A 178 25.25 -13.70 10.25
CA TYR A 178 24.10 -14.62 10.38
C TYR A 178 23.04 -14.16 11.40
N GLY A 179 23.15 -12.93 11.91
CA GLY A 179 22.24 -12.34 12.88
C GLY A 179 21.19 -11.44 12.24
N ALA A 180 20.05 -11.31 12.92
CA ALA A 180 19.04 -10.30 12.66
C ALA A 180 19.61 -8.88 12.82
N PHE A 181 19.63 -8.07 11.76
CA PHE A 181 20.01 -6.64 11.80
C PHE A 181 18.78 -5.78 11.52
N TRP A 182 17.82 -5.85 12.43
CA TRP A 182 16.63 -5.00 12.45
C TRP A 182 16.44 -4.42 13.83
#